data_AF-A0A286HL57-F1
#
_entry.id   AF-A0A286HL57-F1
#
_cell.length_a   1.000
_cell.length_b   1.000
_cell.length_c   1.000
_cell.angle_alpha   90.00
_cell.angle_beta   90.00
_cell.angle_gamma   90.00
#
_symmetry.space_group_name_H-M   'P 1'
#
loop_
_entity.id
_entity.type
_entity.pdbx_description
1 polymer ?
#
loop_
_entity_poly.entity_id
_entity_poly.type
_entity_poly.pdbx_seq_one_letter_code
_entity_poly.pdbx_strand_id
1 'polypeptide(L)' 'MPATNIYFHTDAYHAALDRLESIARAFDPAAPVCLRSELIEALGDLSIWPIEIFSGEDESEIILAS' A
#
# COMPACT_ATOMS: atom_id res chain seq x y z
N MET A 1 13.39 2.22 18.90
CA MET A 1 13.58 2.73 17.53
C MET A 1 12.19 3.15 17.07
N PRO A 2 11.96 4.41 16.65
CA PRO A 2 10.68 4.75 16.03
C PRO A 2 10.49 3.86 14.79
N ALA A 3 9.29 3.35 14.58
CA ALA A 3 8.94 2.72 13.31
C ALA A 3 9.03 3.79 12.21
N THR A 4 9.46 3.43 11.01
CA THR A 4 9.49 4.34 9.85
C THR A 4 8.27 4.05 8.99
N ASN A 5 7.43 5.05 8.77
CA ASN A 5 6.30 4.94 7.85
C ASN A 5 6.69 5.57 6.51
N ILE A 6 6.38 4.86 5.42
CA ILE A 6 6.63 5.30 4.06
C ILE A 6 5.29 5.64 3.42
N TYR A 7 5.14 6.90 3.03
CA TYR A 7 3.94 7.38 2.38
C TYR A 7 4.22 7.66 0.90
N PHE A 8 3.37 7.12 0.03
CA PHE A 8 3.41 7.36 -1.40
C PHE A 8 2.30 8.32 -1.81
N HIS A 9 2.50 9.04 -2.93
CA HIS A 9 1.39 9.74 -3.57
C HIS A 9 0.24 8.77 -3.83
N THR A 10 -0.98 9.19 -3.48
CA THR A 10 -2.19 8.37 -3.55
C THR A 10 -2.37 7.72 -4.92
N ASP A 11 -2.20 8.48 -6.00
CA ASP A 11 -2.29 7.97 -7.36
C ASP A 11 -1.25 6.87 -7.66
N ALA A 12 0.00 7.06 -7.21
CA ALA A 12 1.08 6.09 -7.42
C ALA A 12 0.84 4.81 -6.61
N TYR A 13 0.35 4.93 -5.38
CA TYR A 13 0.00 3.81 -4.52
C TYR A 13 -1.13 2.96 -5.13
N HIS A 14 -2.23 3.59 -5.55
CA HIS A 14 -3.35 2.86 -6.17
C HIS A 14 -2.97 2.28 -7.53
N ALA A 15 -2.16 2.98 -8.34
CA ALA A 15 -1.65 2.43 -9.59
C ALA A 15 -0.76 1.20 -9.38
N ALA A 16 0.04 1.18 -8.30
CA ALA A 16 0.82 0.01 -7.91
C ALA A 16 -0.09 -1.15 -7.49
N LEU A 17 -1.13 -0.89 -6.68
CA LEU A 17 -2.13 -1.90 -6.30
C LEU A 17 -2.84 -2.50 -7.52
N ASP A 18 -3.29 -1.68 -8.47
CA ASP A 18 -3.94 -2.14 -9.68
C ASP A 18 -3.02 -3.06 -10.51
N ARG A 19 -1.73 -2.72 -10.57
CA ARG A 19 -0.73 -3.53 -11.26
C ARG A 19 -0.48 -4.86 -10.55
N LEU A 20 -0.36 -4.84 -9.22
CA LEU A 20 -0.20 -6.05 -8.41
C LEU A 20 -1.43 -6.96 -8.53
N GLU A 21 -2.63 -6.40 -8.45
CA GLU A 21 -3.87 -7.14 -8.64
C GLU A 21 -3.95 -7.77 -10.04
N SER A 22 -3.58 -7.01 -11.08
CA SER A 22 -3.52 -7.52 -12.46
C SER A 22 -2.55 -8.69 -12.62
N ILE A 23 -1.35 -8.59 -12.02
CA ILE A 23 -0.36 -9.68 -12.02
C ILE A 23 -0.92 -10.92 -11.30
N ALA A 24 -1.50 -10.73 -10.12
CA ALA A 24 -2.08 -11.82 -9.34
C ALA A 24 -3.22 -12.51 -10.10
N ARG A 25 -4.12 -11.76 -10.74
CA ARG A 25 -5.22 -12.31 -11.55
C ARG A 25 -4.74 -12.98 -12.85
N ALA A 26 -3.63 -12.52 -13.42
CA ALA A 26 -3.02 -13.20 -14.56
C ALA A 26 -2.45 -14.58 -14.17
N PHE A 27 -1.98 -14.73 -12.93
CA PHE A 27 -1.48 -15.99 -12.40
C PHE A 27 -2.61 -16.92 -11.92
N ASP A 28 -3.57 -16.39 -11.18
CA ASP A 28 -4.78 -17.08 -10.74
C ASP A 28 -6.03 -16.23 -11.05
N PRO A 29 -6.72 -16.51 -12.18
CA PRO A 29 -7.94 -15.80 -12.55
C PRO A 29 -9.08 -16.02 -11.55
N ALA A 30 -9.03 -17.08 -10.74
CA ALA A 30 -10.00 -17.37 -9.68
C ALA A 30 -9.64 -16.71 -8.35
N ALA A 31 -8.63 -15.83 -8.33
CA ALA A 31 -8.22 -15.10 -7.14
C ALA A 31 -9.42 -14.41 -6.45
N PRO A 32 -9.41 -14.38 -5.11
CA PRO A 32 -10.57 -13.99 -4.33
C PRO A 32 -10.99 -12.53 -4.58
N VAL A 33 -12.26 -12.24 -4.33
CA VAL A 33 -12.79 -10.87 -4.45
C VAL A 33 -12.12 -9.89 -3.48
N CYS A 34 -11.58 -10.39 -2.36
CA CYS A 34 -10.85 -9.62 -1.34
C CYS A 34 -9.36 -9.40 -1.64
N LEU A 35 -8.85 -9.82 -2.81
CA LEU A 35 -7.44 -9.70 -3.17
C LEU A 35 -6.87 -8.28 -2.96
N ARG A 36 -7.62 -7.23 -3.31
CA ARG A 36 -7.17 -5.84 -3.09
C ARG A 36 -6.96 -5.54 -1.59
N SER A 37 -7.85 -6.01 -0.73
CA SER A 37 -7.72 -5.82 0.72
C SER A 37 -6.51 -6.56 1.27
N GLU A 38 -6.27 -7.80 0.82
CA GLU A 38 -5.10 -8.59 1.22
C GLU A 38 -3.78 -7.92 0.78
N LEU A 39 -3.75 -7.30 -0.40
CA LEU A 39 -2.61 -6.51 -0.85
C LEU A 39 -2.39 -5.26 0.01
N ILE A 40 -3.45 -4.56 0.41
CA ILE A 40 -3.35 -3.39 1.29
C ILE A 40 -2.84 -3.81 2.68
N GLU A 41 -3.34 -4.91 3.24
CA GLU A 41 -2.83 -5.46 4.51
C GLU A 41 -1.34 -5.80 4.41
N ALA A 42 -0.93 -6.49 3.35
CA ALA A 42 0.47 -6.83 3.13
C ALA A 42 1.39 -5.60 2.98
N LEU A 43 0.92 -4.52 2.35
CA LEU A 43 1.68 -3.26 2.27
C LEU A 43 1.71 -2.54 3.62
N GLY A 44 0.61 -2.57 4.37
CA GLY A 44 0.52 -1.98 5.71
C GLY A 44 1.45 -2.66 6.72
N ASP A 45 1.62 -3.98 6.64
CA ASP A 45 2.61 -4.74 7.43
C ASP A 45 4.06 -4.30 7.14
N LEU A 46 4.31 -3.71 5.97
CA LEU A 46 5.59 -3.13 5.58
C LEU A 46 5.68 -1.62 5.88
N SER A 47 4.69 -1.06 6.58
CA SER A 47 4.58 0.37 6.88
C SER A 47 4.48 1.25 5.62
N ILE A 48 3.92 0.71 4.53
CA ILE A 48 3.72 1.41 3.26
C ILE A 48 2.26 1.83 3.14
N TRP A 49 2.03 3.11 2.96
CA TRP A 49 0.70 3.70 2.96
C TRP A 49 0.53 4.78 1.88
N PRO A 50 -0.69 5.09 1.44
CA PRO A 50 -0.95 6.27 0.63
C PRO A 50 -0.93 7.54 1.50
N ILE A 51 -0.47 8.67 0.95
CA ILE A 51 -0.38 9.95 1.66
C ILE A 51 -1.74 10.48 2.11
N GLU A 52 -2.86 10.04 1.49
CA GLU A 52 -4.21 10.46 1.89
C GLU A 52 -4.58 10.06 3.32
N ILE A 53 -3.97 9.00 3.86
CA ILE A 53 -4.26 8.55 5.23
C ILE A 53 -3.34 9.19 6.28
N PHE A 54 -2.41 10.03 5.86
CA PHE A 54 -1.51 10.73 6.77
C PHE A 54 -2.26 11.82 7.55
N SER A 55 -2.37 11.67 8.87
CA SER A 55 -3.08 12.62 9.75
C SER A 55 -2.19 13.72 10.32
N GLY A 56 -0.87 13.63 10.16
CA GLY A 56 0.10 14.57 10.76
C GLY A 56 0.47 14.27 12.22
N GLU A 57 -0.16 13.27 12.85
CA GLU A 57 0.10 12.85 14.23
C GLU A 57 0.99 11.60 14.34
N ASP A 58 1.44 11.06 13.20
CA ASP A 58 2.34 9.91 13.18
C ASP A 58 3.69 10.24 13.85
N GLU A 59 3.96 9.57 14.98
CA GLU A 59 5.22 9.70 15.74
C GLU A 59 6.42 8.98 15.07
N SER A 60 6.20 8.39 13.89
CA SER A 60 7.19 7.68 13.08
C SER A 60 8.08 8.61 12.26
N GLU A 61 9.27 8.14 11.88
CA GLU A 61 10.04 8.80 10.82
C GLU A 61 9.27 8.67 9.50
N ILE A 62 9.02 9.80 8.82
CA ILE A 62 8.19 9.86 7.61
C ILE A 62 9.09 9.95 6.38
N ILE A 63 8.91 9.02 5.44
CA ILE A 63 9.50 9.09 4.11
C ILE A 63 8.40 9.34 3.09
N LEU A 64 8.46 10.49 2.41
CA LEU A 64 7.61 10.76 1.25
C LEU A 64 8.29 10.23 -0.01
N ALA A 65 7.73 9.18 -0.58
CA ALA A 65 8.18 8.60 -1.84
C ALA A 65 7.26 9.04 -2.99
N SER A 66 7.88 9.31 -4.14
CA SER A 66 7.17 9.70 -5.38
C SER A 66 7.09 8.55 -6.37
#